data_AF-A0A429WA22-F1
#
_entry.id   AF-A0A429WA22-F1
#
_cell.length_a   1.000
_cell.length_b   1.000
_cell.length_c   1.000
_cell.angle_alpha   90.00
_cell.angle_beta   90.00
_cell.angle_gamma   90.00
#
_symmetry.space_group_name_H-M   'P 1'
#
loop_
_entity.id
_entity.type
_entity.pdbx_description
1 polymer ?
#
loop_
_entity_poly.entity_id
_entity_poly.type
_entity_poly.pdbx_seq_one_letter_code
_entity_poly.pdbx_strand_id
1 'polypeptide(L)'
;MLKKLLDEFSLPLPSNGNTQLLRRLDREVIEYMYKLRENVDGGVKLLPYQTVRSGFVEGDPLYEGTSICAKNHIQTALASRATSYRALCPERAEVADIQGA
;
A
#
# COMPACT_ATOMS: atom_id res chain seq x y z
N MET A 1 -11.50 -1.58 -8.60
CA MET A 1 -11.34 -0.35 -9.41
C MET A 1 -10.02 -0.34 -10.16
N LEU A 2 -8.86 -0.50 -9.50
CA LEU A 2 -7.56 -0.63 -10.21
C LEU A 2 -7.57 -1.68 -11.33
N LYS A 3 -8.05 -2.91 -11.06
CA LYS A 3 -8.17 -3.96 -12.09
C LYS A 3 -8.99 -3.51 -13.31
N LYS A 4 -10.15 -2.90 -13.08
CA LYS A 4 -11.02 -2.40 -14.16
C LYS A 4 -10.30 -1.35 -15.02
N LEU A 5 -9.56 -0.43 -14.38
CA LEU A 5 -8.77 0.58 -15.08
C LEU A 5 -7.67 -0.07 -15.93
N LEU A 6 -6.92 -1.03 -15.39
CA LEU A 6 -5.87 -1.69 -16.16
C LEU A 6 -6.44 -2.52 -17.33
N ASP A 7 -7.56 -3.20 -17.10
CA ASP A 7 -8.27 -3.94 -18.15
C ASP A 7 -8.73 -3.00 -19.29
N GLU A 8 -9.22 -1.79 -18.97
CA GLU A 8 -9.60 -0.76 -19.96
C GLU A 8 -8.43 -0.37 -20.88
N PHE A 9 -7.23 -0.25 -20.32
CA PHE A 9 -6.02 0.06 -21.08
C PHE A 9 -5.26 -1.19 -21.59
N SER A 10 -5.86 -2.39 -21.48
CA SER A 10 -5.21 -3.66 -21.84
C SER A 10 -3.84 -3.87 -21.17
N LEU A 11 -3.66 -3.34 -19.97
CA LEU A 11 -2.45 -3.51 -19.17
C LEU A 11 -2.62 -4.69 -18.20
N PRO A 12 -1.59 -5.52 -18.00
CA PRO A 12 -1.68 -6.63 -17.08
C PRO A 12 -1.71 -6.14 -15.63
N LEU A 13 -2.52 -6.80 -14.79
CA LEU A 13 -2.45 -6.61 -13.35
C LEU A 13 -1.11 -7.18 -12.84
N PRO A 14 -0.29 -6.38 -12.13
CA PRO A 14 0.94 -6.91 -11.55
C PRO A 14 0.63 -8.01 -10.55
N SER A 15 1.55 -8.95 -10.39
CA SER A 15 1.49 -9.99 -9.36
C SER A 15 2.51 -9.71 -8.26
N ASN A 16 2.16 -10.12 -7.04
CA ASN A 16 3.17 -10.25 -5.99
C ASN A 16 4.08 -11.43 -6.31
N GLY A 17 5.38 -11.28 -6.06
CA GLY A 17 6.34 -12.37 -6.20
C GLY A 17 6.18 -13.41 -5.09
N ASN A 18 6.96 -14.49 -5.20
CA ASN A 18 6.92 -15.59 -4.22
C ASN A 18 7.54 -15.22 -2.85
N THR A 19 8.14 -14.04 -2.74
CA THR A 19 8.74 -13.54 -1.50
C THR A 19 7.95 -12.35 -0.95
N GLN A 20 8.02 -12.16 0.37
CA GLN A 20 7.39 -11.00 1.01
C GLN A 20 8.06 -9.66 0.65
N LEU A 21 9.22 -9.70 0.00
CA LEU A 21 9.98 -8.52 -0.41
C LEU A 21 9.44 -7.86 -1.68
N LEU A 22 8.83 -8.63 -2.60
CA LEU A 22 8.43 -8.13 -3.92
C LEU A 22 6.90 -8.11 -4.05
N ARG A 23 6.28 -7.13 -3.38
CA ARG A 23 4.81 -6.97 -3.36
C ARG A 23 4.34 -5.92 -4.35
N ARG A 24 4.55 -6.17 -5.65
CA ARG A 24 4.26 -5.23 -6.75
C ARG A 24 2.77 -4.90 -6.85
N LEU A 25 1.88 -5.88 -6.66
CA LEU A 25 0.44 -5.62 -6.69
C LEU A 25 0.04 -4.69 -5.54
N ASP A 26 0.51 -4.98 -4.33
CA ASP A 26 0.20 -4.18 -3.15
C ASP A 26 0.66 -2.74 -3.31
N ARG A 27 1.87 -2.54 -3.87
CA ARG A 27 2.37 -1.21 -4.23
C ARG A 27 1.40 -0.49 -5.17
N GLU A 28 1.02 -1.12 -6.28
CA GLU A 28 0.14 -0.47 -7.25
C GLU A 28 -1.24 -0.14 -6.67
N VAL A 29 -1.76 -0.96 -5.75
CA VAL A 29 -2.99 -0.63 -5.02
C VAL A 29 -2.80 0.61 -4.15
N ILE A 30 -1.70 0.70 -3.39
CA ILE A 30 -1.39 1.85 -2.53
C ILE A 30 -1.26 3.11 -3.38
N GLU A 31 -0.47 3.07 -4.46
CA GLU A 31 -0.27 4.20 -5.38
C GLU A 31 -1.59 4.64 -6.03
N TYR A 32 -2.44 3.69 -6.42
CA TYR A 32 -3.76 4.01 -6.95
C TYR A 32 -4.64 4.74 -5.92
N MET A 33 -4.59 4.34 -4.65
CA MET A 33 -5.33 5.04 -3.57
C MET A 33 -4.83 6.48 -3.35
N TYR A 34 -3.53 6.75 -3.51
CA TYR A 34 -3.02 8.12 -3.51
C TYR A 34 -3.59 8.95 -4.65
N LYS A 35 -3.59 8.40 -5.88
CA LYS A 35 -4.17 9.09 -7.05
C LYS A 35 -5.64 9.42 -6.87
N LEU A 36 -6.42 8.51 -6.25
CA LEU A 36 -7.82 8.80 -5.93
C LEU A 36 -7.96 9.93 -4.90
N ARG A 37 -7.08 9.99 -3.90
CA ARG A 37 -7.06 11.06 -2.88
C ARG A 37 -6.67 12.43 -3.42
N GLU A 38 -5.89 12.46 -4.50
CA GLU A 38 -5.57 13.71 -5.21
C GLU A 38 -6.76 14.24 -6.01
N ASN A 39 -7.64 13.35 -6.48
CA ASN A 39 -8.73 13.66 -7.41
C ASN A 39 -10.11 13.45 -6.77
N VAL A 40 -10.26 13.79 -5.49
CA VAL A 40 -11.56 13.66 -4.81
C VAL A 40 -12.55 14.69 -5.35
N ASP A 41 -13.75 14.23 -5.69
CA ASP A 41 -14.84 15.07 -6.18
C ASP A 41 -15.09 16.28 -5.26
N GLY A 42 -15.21 17.46 -5.86
CA GLY A 42 -15.35 18.74 -5.14
C GLY A 42 -14.05 19.51 -4.92
N GLY A 43 -12.91 19.06 -5.48
CA GLY A 43 -11.64 19.80 -5.48
C GLY A 43 -10.91 19.82 -4.13
N VAL A 44 -11.40 19.07 -3.15
CA VAL A 44 -10.76 18.94 -1.84
C VAL A 44 -9.65 17.91 -1.92
N LYS A 45 -8.41 18.38 -2.03
CA LYS A 45 -7.23 17.50 -2.01
C LYS A 45 -7.07 16.91 -0.61
N LEU A 46 -7.19 15.59 -0.47
CA LEU A 46 -6.94 14.92 0.80
C LEU A 46 -5.43 14.82 1.05
N LEU A 47 -5.02 15.04 2.30
CA LEU A 47 -3.61 14.91 2.69
C LEU A 47 -3.11 13.47 2.41
N PRO A 48 -1.86 13.31 1.96
CA PRO A 48 -1.24 12.00 1.87
C PRO A 48 -1.20 11.36 3.26
N TYR A 49 -1.56 10.08 3.36
CA TYR A 49 -1.25 9.33 4.58
C TYR A 49 0.22 8.94 4.57
N GLN A 50 0.77 8.60 5.73
CA GLN A 50 2.14 8.09 5.82
C GLN A 50 2.15 6.63 6.24
N THR A 51 1.16 6.22 7.04
CA THR A 51 0.99 4.83 7.46
C THR A 51 -0.46 4.41 7.29
N VAL A 52 -0.67 3.16 6.86
CA VAL A 52 -1.95 2.46 6.95
C VAL A 52 -1.76 1.32 7.94
N ARG A 53 -2.70 1.19 8.88
CA ARG A 53 -2.70 0.12 9.88
C ARG A 53 -3.98 -0.68 9.69
N SER A 54 -3.86 -1.99 9.56
CA SER A 54 -4.99 -2.90 9.51
C SER A 54 -4.82 -3.95 10.60
N GLY A 55 -5.83 -4.06 11.47
CA GLY A 55 -5.89 -5.17 12.42
C GLY A 55 -6.26 -6.44 11.68
N PHE A 56 -5.49 -7.49 11.90
CA PHE A 56 -5.81 -8.83 11.44
C PHE A 56 -6.13 -9.69 12.66
N VAL A 57 -7.32 -10.29 12.65
CA VAL A 57 -7.79 -11.15 13.73
C VAL A 57 -7.45 -12.58 13.36
N GLU A 58 -6.67 -13.25 14.20
CA GLU A 58 -6.30 -14.65 14.00
C GLU A 58 -6.37 -15.41 15.33
N GLY A 59 -6.90 -16.64 15.26
CA GLY A 59 -7.10 -17.51 16.41
C GLY A 59 -8.37 -17.17 17.21
N ASP A 60 -8.59 -17.96 18.26
CA ASP A 60 -9.73 -17.77 19.15
C ASP A 60 -9.51 -16.59 20.10
N PRO A 61 -10.59 -16.00 20.66
CA PRO A 61 -10.48 -15.02 21.73
C PRO A 61 -9.58 -15.55 22.86
N LEU A 62 -8.52 -14.80 23.17
CA LEU A 62 -7.62 -15.11 24.27
C LEU A 62 -8.33 -14.99 25.61
N TYR A 63 -9.35 -14.11 25.66
CA TYR A 63 -10.28 -13.96 26.76
C TYR A 63 -11.71 -13.98 26.21
N GLU A 64 -12.58 -14.75 26.86
CA GLU A 64 -13.97 -14.93 26.45
C GLU A 64 -14.70 -13.58 26.29
N GLY A 65 -15.39 -13.40 25.17
CA GLY A 65 -16.14 -12.18 24.85
C GLY A 65 -15.30 -10.99 24.38
N THR A 66 -13.96 -11.11 24.28
CA THR A 66 -13.10 -10.03 23.80
C THR A 66 -12.75 -10.18 22.30
N SER A 67 -12.38 -9.07 21.65
CA SER A 67 -11.78 -9.08 20.31
C SER A 67 -10.26 -9.28 20.33
N ILE A 68 -9.68 -9.57 21.51
CA ILE A 68 -8.27 -9.88 21.67
C ILE A 68 -8.13 -11.37 21.40
N CYS A 69 -7.71 -11.74 20.20
CA CYS A 69 -7.48 -13.13 19.83
C CYS A 69 -6.01 -13.50 19.99
N ALA A 70 -5.75 -14.80 20.16
CA ALA A 70 -4.44 -15.35 20.49
C ALA A 70 -3.32 -14.95 19.51
N LYS A 71 -3.65 -14.62 18.25
CA LYS A 71 -2.68 -14.26 17.20
C LYS A 71 -3.03 -12.96 16.48
N ASN A 72 -3.74 -12.06 17.15
CA ASN A 72 -3.97 -10.72 16.61
C ASN A 72 -2.65 -10.07 16.20
N HIS A 73 -2.58 -9.59 14.97
CA HIS A 73 -1.44 -8.84 14.49
C HIS A 73 -1.91 -7.59 13.74
N ILE A 74 -1.07 -6.55 13.76
CA ILE A 74 -1.32 -5.33 13.00
C ILE A 74 -0.41 -5.36 11.79
N GLN A 75 -1.00 -5.35 10.60
CA GLN A 75 -0.24 -5.08 9.38
C GLN A 75 -0.11 -3.57 9.22
N THR A 76 1.13 -3.10 9.14
CA THR A 76 1.43 -1.68 8.91
C THR A 76 2.11 -1.52 7.56
N ALA A 77 1.50 -0.74 6.67
CA ALA A 77 2.12 -0.29 5.44
C ALA A 77 2.65 1.13 5.65
N LEU A 78 3.96 1.33 5.48
CA LEU A 78 4.60 2.64 5.51
C LEU A 78 4.81 3.13 4.09
N ALA A 79 4.19 4.26 3.76
CA ALA A 79 4.39 4.97 2.52
C ALA A 79 5.39 6.11 2.75
N SER A 80 6.67 5.82 2.49
CA SER A 80 7.71 6.83 2.40
C SER A 80 8.32 6.82 1.00
N ARG A 81 8.72 8.00 0.51
CA ARG A 81 9.37 8.15 -0.81
C ARG A 81 10.65 7.32 -0.92
N ALA A 82 11.37 7.12 0.20
CA ALA A 82 12.54 6.25 0.26
C ALA A 82 12.19 4.75 0.25
N THR A 83 11.04 4.37 0.82
CA THR A 83 10.62 2.97 0.98
C THR A 83 10.00 2.40 -0.29
N SER A 84 9.20 3.20 -1.03
CA SER A 84 8.52 2.74 -2.25
C SER A 84 9.47 2.54 -3.44
N TYR A 85 10.58 3.29 -3.48
CA TYR A 85 11.54 3.22 -4.59
C TYR A 85 12.68 2.21 -4.35
N ARG A 86 13.40 2.28 -3.23
CA ARG A 86 14.60 1.46 -3.04
C ARG A 86 14.32 -0.01 -2.70
N ALA A 87 13.30 -0.30 -1.89
CA ALA A 87 13.07 -1.66 -1.40
C ALA A 87 12.33 -2.56 -2.41
N LEU A 88 11.46 -1.98 -3.24
CA LEU A 88 10.52 -2.74 -4.08
C LEU A 88 10.85 -2.71 -5.59
N CYS A 89 11.59 -1.70 -6.06
CA CYS A 89 12.01 -1.55 -7.46
C CYS A 89 13.43 -0.96 -7.55
N PRO A 90 14.47 -1.75 -7.24
CA PRO A 90 15.85 -1.28 -7.24
C PRO A 90 16.28 -0.72 -8.60
N GLU A 91 15.74 -1.26 -9.70
CA GLU A 91 15.99 -0.77 -11.08
C GLU A 91 15.42 0.62 -11.41
N ARG A 92 14.66 1.25 -10.50
CA ARG A 92 14.12 2.62 -10.67
C ARG A 92 14.58 3.58 -9.56
N ALA A 93 15.60 3.20 -8.79
CA ALA A 93 16.04 3.95 -7.61
C ALA A 93 16.82 5.24 -7.91
N GLU A 94 17.13 5.56 -9.18
CA GLU A 94 18.03 6.68 -9.53
C GLU A 94 17.36 8.05 -9.70
N VAL A 95 16.04 8.20 -9.52
CA VAL A 95 15.34 9.44 -9.97
C VAL A 95 14.84 10.37 -8.86
N ALA A 96 15.36 10.31 -7.63
CA ALA A 96 14.91 11.23 -6.58
C ALA A 96 15.99 11.66 -5.58
N ASP A 97 17.22 11.90 -6.05
CA ASP A 97 18.12 12.84 -5.38
C ASP A 97 18.16 14.14 -6.19
N ILE A 98 17.10 14.96 -6.06
CA ILE A 98 17.14 16.38 -6.41
C ILE A 98 16.80 17.17 -5.14
N GLN A 99 17.87 17.46 -4.41
CA GLN A 99 18.20 18.71 -3.72
C GLN A 99 17.07 19.65 -3.30
N GLY A 100 17.06 20.01 -2.01
CA GLY A 100 16.63 21.35 -1.56
C GLY A 100 15.92 21.39 -0.21
N ALA A 101 16.67 21.87 0.79
CA ALA A 101 16.27 22.65 1.99
C ALA A 101 14.87 22.48 2.59
#